data_AF-A0A7C2VV42-F1
#
_entry.id   AF-A0A7C2VV42-F1
#
_cell.length_a   1.000
_cell.length_b   1.000
_cell.length_c   1.000
_cell.angle_alpha   90.00
_cell.angle_beta   90.00
_cell.angle_gamma   90.00
#
_symmetry.space_group_name_H-M   'P 1'
#
loop_
_entity.id
_entity.type
_entity.pdbx_description
1 polymer ?
#
loop_
_entity_poly.entity_id
_entity_poly.type
_entity_poly.pdbx_seq_one_letter_code
_entity_poly.pdbx_strand_id
1 'polypeptide(L)'
;MAIKAMAKSKWPEGADRSQFPKCWYQPASDPKLASMALRFTLSQPITAAVPSGDPKLFKMAMEVASNYTSITDEEIEELKRIAQDQEPIFELDI
;
A
#
# COMPACT_ATOMS: atom_id res chain seq x y z
N MET A 1 -6.83 3.26 -13.42
CA MET A 1 -6.09 2.06 -12.96
C MET A 1 -5.05 2.52 -11.96
N ALA A 2 -4.87 1.80 -10.84
CA ALA A 2 -3.85 2.08 -9.84
C ALA A 2 -2.80 0.96 -9.83
N ILE A 3 -1.51 1.33 -9.87
CA ILE A 3 -0.38 0.40 -9.82
C ILE A 3 0.32 0.61 -8.49
N LYS A 4 0.70 -0.49 -7.83
CA LYS A 4 1.30 -0.50 -6.49
C LYS A 4 0.34 -0.06 -5.39
N ALA A 5 -0.87 -0.63 -5.40
CA ALA A 5 -1.96 -0.35 -4.46
C ALA A 5 -1.62 -0.55 -2.96
N MET A 6 -0.48 -1.19 -2.65
CA MET A 6 0.03 -1.41 -1.30
C MET A 6 1.48 -0.90 -1.14
N ALA A 7 1.83 0.18 -1.84
CA ALA A 7 3.07 0.90 -1.59
C ALA A 7 2.91 1.81 -0.38
N LYS A 8 3.88 1.79 0.54
CA LYS A 8 3.89 2.64 1.71
C LYS A 8 4.76 3.89 1.49
N SER A 9 6.02 3.69 1.09
CA SER A 9 7.02 4.76 1.01
C SER A 9 8.29 4.27 0.29
N LYS A 10 9.29 5.15 0.12
CA LYS A 10 10.66 4.70 -0.15
C LYS A 10 11.17 3.84 1.01
N TRP A 11 12.13 2.95 0.73
CA TRP A 11 12.82 2.25 1.79
C TRP A 11 13.69 3.22 2.60
N PRO A 12 13.62 3.21 3.94
CA PRO A 12 14.57 3.94 4.75
C PRO A 12 16.01 3.51 4.47
N GLU A 13 16.95 4.43 4.67
CA GLU A 13 18.38 4.13 4.56
C GLU A 13 18.78 3.03 5.56
N GLY A 14 19.56 2.05 5.10
CA GLY A 14 20.00 0.92 5.92
C GLY A 14 18.90 -0.10 6.30
N ALA A 15 17.66 0.06 5.84
CA ALA A 15 16.58 -0.88 6.15
C ALA A 15 16.86 -2.30 5.61
N ASP A 16 16.54 -3.32 6.41
CA ASP A 16 16.56 -4.71 5.94
C ASP A 16 15.43 -4.98 4.94
N ARG A 17 15.81 -5.39 3.72
CA ARG A 17 14.89 -5.70 2.62
C ARG A 17 14.80 -7.21 2.34
N SER A 18 15.46 -8.04 3.15
CA SER A 18 15.57 -9.49 2.97
C SER A 18 14.20 -10.18 2.87
N GLN A 19 13.19 -9.63 3.56
CA GLN A 19 11.83 -10.17 3.55
C GLN A 19 11.08 -9.93 2.23
N PHE A 20 11.46 -8.87 1.48
CA PHE A 20 10.83 -8.44 0.22
C PHE A 20 11.89 -8.06 -0.84
N PRO A 21 12.74 -9.01 -1.27
CA PRO A 21 13.93 -8.73 -2.08
C PRO A 21 13.61 -8.16 -3.47
N LYS A 22 12.38 -8.29 -3.94
CA LYS A 22 11.90 -7.77 -5.24
C LYS A 22 11.20 -6.41 -5.14
N CYS A 23 10.91 -5.93 -3.93
CA CYS A 23 10.24 -4.65 -3.72
C CYS A 23 11.27 -3.52 -3.69
N TRP A 24 11.27 -2.67 -4.71
CA TRP A 24 12.14 -1.48 -4.79
C TRP A 24 11.63 -0.29 -3.94
N TYR A 25 10.48 -0.45 -3.29
CA TYR A 25 9.83 0.48 -2.37
C TYR A 25 9.41 -0.28 -1.11
N GLN A 26 9.23 0.41 0.01
CA GLN A 26 8.70 -0.20 1.22
C GLN A 26 7.22 -0.53 1.01
N PRO A 27 6.82 -1.82 1.08
CA PRO A 27 5.42 -2.20 0.97
C PRO A 27 4.67 -1.94 2.29
N ALA A 28 3.36 -1.73 2.20
CA ALA A 28 2.45 -1.92 3.33
C ALA A 28 2.33 -3.44 3.58
N SER A 29 3.23 -4.00 4.37
CA SER A 29 3.30 -5.44 4.66
C SER A 29 2.63 -5.84 5.98
N ASP A 30 2.33 -4.88 6.85
CA ASP A 30 1.47 -5.11 8.02
C ASP A 30 0.03 -5.37 7.54
N PRO A 31 -0.65 -6.44 8.00
CA PRO A 31 -1.99 -6.79 7.52
C PRO A 31 -3.03 -5.67 7.67
N LYS A 32 -2.97 -4.90 8.76
CA LYS A 32 -3.92 -3.81 9.01
C LYS A 32 -3.67 -2.66 8.03
N LEU A 33 -2.43 -2.24 7.88
CA LEU A 33 -2.06 -1.19 6.93
C LEU A 33 -2.33 -1.60 5.48
N ALA A 34 -2.00 -2.84 5.11
CA ALA A 34 -2.23 -3.38 3.77
C ALA A 34 -3.73 -3.40 3.43
N SER A 35 -4.56 -3.82 4.39
CA SER A 35 -6.02 -3.81 4.25
C SER A 35 -6.55 -2.40 4.00
N MET A 36 -6.14 -1.42 4.81
CA MET A 36 -6.55 -0.03 4.63
C MET A 36 -6.07 0.53 3.28
N ALA A 37 -4.80 0.32 2.92
CA ALA A 37 -4.21 0.83 1.67
C ALA A 37 -4.93 0.27 0.42
N LEU A 38 -5.19 -1.04 0.39
CA LEU A 38 -5.88 -1.65 -0.75
C LEU A 38 -7.36 -1.25 -0.80
N ARG A 39 -8.07 -1.22 0.34
CA ARG A 39 -9.47 -0.78 0.38
C ARG A 39 -9.62 0.68 -0.03
N PHE A 40 -8.73 1.56 0.42
CA PHE A 40 -8.64 2.94 -0.04
C PHE A 40 -8.50 3.02 -1.55
N THR A 41 -7.55 2.26 -2.10
CA THR A 41 -7.27 2.23 -3.54
C THR A 41 -8.49 1.76 -4.34
N LEU A 42 -9.13 0.66 -3.91
CA LEU A 42 -10.34 0.11 -4.55
C LEU A 42 -11.57 1.01 -4.41
N SER A 43 -11.59 1.93 -3.44
CA SER A 43 -12.67 2.92 -3.27
C SER A 43 -12.54 4.12 -4.20
N GLN A 44 -11.43 4.27 -4.92
CA GLN A 44 -11.24 5.34 -5.91
C GLN A 44 -11.96 5.02 -7.23
N PRO A 45 -12.26 6.01 -8.08
CA PRO A 45 -12.88 5.79 -9.40
C PRO A 45 -11.87 5.18 -10.40
N ILE A 46 -11.51 3.91 -10.18
CA ILE A 46 -10.53 3.15 -10.97
C ILE A 46 -11.10 1.80 -11.42
N THR A 47 -10.56 1.26 -12.52
CA THR A 47 -10.96 -0.06 -13.04
C THR A 47 -10.25 -1.24 -12.37
N ALA A 48 -9.04 -1.03 -11.87
CA ALA A 48 -8.20 -2.10 -11.31
C ALA A 48 -7.15 -1.52 -10.36
N ALA A 49 -6.83 -2.30 -9.32
CA ALA A 49 -5.75 -2.05 -8.36
C ALA A 49 -4.74 -3.21 -8.44
N VAL A 50 -3.50 -2.93 -8.85
CA VAL A 50 -2.45 -3.94 -9.04
C VAL A 50 -1.50 -3.91 -7.82
N PRO A 51 -1.41 -5.00 -7.02
CA PRO A 51 -0.51 -5.07 -5.87
C PRO A 51 0.95 -5.30 -6.28
N SER A 52 1.84 -5.51 -5.30
CA SER A 52 3.23 -5.89 -5.57
C SER A 52 3.33 -7.24 -6.29
N GLY A 53 4.40 -7.43 -7.08
CA GLY A 53 4.74 -8.73 -7.68
C GLY A 53 5.37 -9.73 -6.70
N ASP A 54 5.53 -9.36 -5.42
CA ASP A 54 5.92 -10.29 -4.36
C ASP A 54 4.76 -11.25 -4.02
N PRO A 55 4.95 -12.58 -4.05
CA PRO A 55 3.86 -13.54 -3.83
C PRO A 55 3.17 -13.43 -2.47
N LYS A 56 3.89 -13.03 -1.41
CA LYS A 56 3.29 -12.89 -0.07
C LYS A 56 2.34 -11.70 -0.03
N LEU A 57 2.77 -10.58 -0.62
CA LEU A 57 1.94 -9.38 -0.74
C LEU A 57 0.77 -9.60 -1.70
N PHE A 58 0.98 -10.34 -2.78
CA PHE A 58 -0.10 -10.72 -3.69
C PHE A 58 -1.17 -11.56 -2.97
N LYS A 59 -0.77 -12.57 -2.20
CA LYS A 59 -1.69 -13.38 -1.39
C LYS A 59 -2.48 -12.52 -0.40
N MET A 60 -1.80 -11.63 0.33
CA MET A 60 -2.44 -10.69 1.26
C MET A 60 -3.45 -9.78 0.54
N ALA A 61 -3.12 -9.28 -0.65
CA ALA A 61 -4.04 -8.48 -1.45
C ALA A 61 -5.30 -9.28 -1.86
N MET A 62 -5.14 -10.55 -2.23
CA MET A 62 -6.27 -11.43 -2.55
C MET A 62 -7.17 -11.69 -1.34
N GLU A 63 -6.59 -11.87 -0.16
CA GLU A 63 -7.35 -12.05 1.10
C GLU A 63 -8.17 -10.79 1.44
N VAL A 64 -7.56 -9.61 1.32
CA VAL A 64 -8.25 -8.32 1.53
C VAL A 64 -9.35 -8.12 0.49
N ALA A 65 -9.07 -8.36 -0.79
CA ALA A 65 -10.05 -8.19 -1.87
C ALA A 65 -11.25 -9.15 -1.73
N SER A 66 -11.00 -10.38 -1.28
CA SER A 66 -12.06 -11.39 -1.07
C SER A 66 -12.99 -11.04 0.09
N ASN A 67 -12.51 -10.24 1.06
CA ASN A 67 -13.26 -9.77 2.22
C ASN A 67 -13.47 -8.25 2.17
N TYR A 68 -13.57 -7.70 0.97
CA TYR A 68 -13.63 -6.26 0.79
C TYR A 68 -14.85 -5.64 1.49
N THR A 69 -14.57 -4.61 2.28
CA THR A 69 -15.53 -3.63 2.75
C THR A 69 -15.07 -2.26 2.28
N SER A 70 -15.99 -1.31 2.14
CA SER A 70 -15.58 0.08 1.92
C SER A 70 -14.69 0.55 3.07
N ILE A 71 -13.65 1.33 2.74
CA ILE A 71 -12.85 2.01 3.76
C ILE A 71 -13.72 3.03 4.51
N THR A 72 -13.52 3.21 5.82
CA THR A 72 -14.23 4.22 6.60
C THR A 72 -13.50 5.56 6.61
N ASP A 73 -14.19 6.64 6.99
CA ASP A 73 -13.58 7.96 7.13
C ASP A 73 -12.47 7.98 8.18
N GLU A 74 -12.64 7.23 9.29
CA GLU A 74 -11.61 7.11 10.33
C GLU A 74 -10.34 6.42 9.83
N GLU A 75 -10.50 5.40 8.99
CA GLU A 75 -9.39 4.70 8.35
C GLU A 75 -8.68 5.57 7.32
N ILE A 76 -9.43 6.41 6.59
CA ILE A 76 -8.85 7.43 5.70
C ILE A 76 -8.03 8.45 6.51
N GLU A 77 -8.55 8.95 7.63
CA GLU A 77 -7.81 9.86 8.50
C GLU A 77 -6.55 9.22 9.10
N GLU A 78 -6.59 7.92 9.41
CA GLU A 78 -5.41 7.18 9.82
C GLU A 78 -4.37 7.06 8.71
N LEU A 79 -4.79 6.73 7.48
CA LEU A 79 -3.89 6.71 6.33
C LEU A 79 -3.23 8.07 6.08
N LYS A 80 -3.98 9.18 6.23
CA LYS A 80 -3.44 10.54 6.12
C LYS A 80 -2.38 10.81 7.19
N ARG A 81 -2.62 10.44 8.45
CA ARG A 81 -1.62 10.57 9.53
C ARG A 81 -0.35 9.79 9.22
N ILE A 82 -0.48 8.53 8.81
CA ILE A 82 0.67 7.69 8.46
C ILE A 82 1.47 8.30 7.30
N ALA A 83 0.78 8.82 6.29
CA ALA A 83 1.38 9.40 5.09
C ALA A 83 2.21 10.67 5.36
N GLN A 84 1.87 11.45 6.39
CA GLN A 84 2.61 12.68 6.75
C GLN A 84 4.08 12.41 7.11
N ASP A 85 4.35 11.26 7.73
CA ASP A 85 5.69 10.86 8.18
C ASP A 85 6.43 9.96 7.18
N GLN A 86 5.92 9.81 5.95
CA GLN A 86 6.52 8.96 4.92
C GLN A 86 7.29 9.76 3.87
N GLU A 87 8.45 9.23 3.46
CA GLU A 87 9.14 9.74 2.26
C GLU A 87 8.41 9.23 0.99
N PRO A 88 7.90 10.13 0.13
CA PRO A 88 7.15 9.74 -1.06
C PRO A 88 8.07 9.06 -2.09
N ILE A 89 7.52 8.08 -2.81
CA ILE A 89 8.25 7.38 -3.90
C ILE A 89 8.40 8.27 -5.13
N PHE A 90 7.39 9.11 -5.38
CA PHE A 90 7.35 10.07 -6.49
C PHE A 90 7.19 11.45 -5.89
N GLU A 91 8.13 12.33 -6.21
CA GLU A 91 8.09 13.72 -5.83
C GLU A 91 7.47 14.52 -6.97
N LEU A 92 6.72 15.56 -6.62
CA LEU A 92 6.28 16.55 -7.60
C LEU A 92 7.40 17.59 -7.70
N ASP A 93 7.89 17.84 -8.91
CA ASP A 93 8.68 19.03 -9.20
C ASP A 93 7.73 20.22 -9.14
N ILE A 94 7.64 20.89 -7.98
CA ILE A 94 6.85 22.11 -7.78
C ILE A 94 7.80 23.30 -7.64
#